data_AF-A0A1I9G9M9-F1
#
_entry.id   AF-A0A1I9G9M9-F1
#
_cell.length_a   1.000
_cell.length_b   1.000
_cell.length_c   1.000
_cell.angle_alpha   90.00
_cell.angle_beta   90.00
_cell.angle_gamma   90.00
#
_symmetry.space_group_name_H-M   'P 1'
#
loop_
_entity.id
_entity.type
_entity.pdbx_description
1 polymer ?
#
loop_
_entity_poly.entity_id
_entity_poly.type
_entity_poly.pdbx_seq_one_letter_code
_entity_poly.pdbx_strand_id
1 'polypeptide(L)' 'RPKGNFRLSNLKRDANMCIVNISNLGPMVTTTDLQELFAQHPYEDVAVQYEPDGSPSGTAVVIFKRFEDGIEIGRGSLPE' A
#
# COMPACT_ATOMS: atom_id res chain seq x y z
N ARG A 1 8.51 8.99 -20.81
CA ARG A 1 7.83 7.76 -20.35
C ARG A 1 7.46 8.01 -18.89
N PRO A 2 6.17 8.15 -18.51
CA PRO A 2 5.87 8.66 -17.19
C PRO A 2 6.17 7.56 -16.17
N LYS A 3 7.12 7.88 -15.28
CA LYS A 3 7.33 7.18 -14.02
C LYS A 3 5.96 7.02 -13.34
N GLY A 4 5.66 5.85 -12.79
CA GLY A 4 4.63 5.71 -11.76
C GLY A 4 5.04 6.61 -10.59
N ASN A 5 4.67 7.88 -10.68
CA ASN A 5 5.17 8.94 -9.83
C ASN A 5 4.12 9.08 -8.73
N PHE A 6 4.07 8.11 -7.80
CA PHE A 6 3.32 8.28 -6.57
C PHE A 6 3.99 9.40 -5.77
N ARG A 7 3.54 10.62 -6.05
CA ARG A 7 4.01 11.82 -5.39
C ARG A 7 3.32 11.93 -4.04
N LEU A 8 3.98 11.38 -3.02
CA LEU A 8 3.70 11.65 -1.59
C LEU A 8 3.56 13.14 -1.27
N SER A 9 4.11 14.03 -2.13
CA SER A 9 4.01 15.48 -2.01
C SER A 9 2.60 16.05 -2.25
N ASN A 10 1.70 15.30 -2.89
CA ASN A 10 0.34 15.74 -3.23
C ASN A 10 -0.75 15.09 -2.37
N LEU A 11 -0.39 14.08 -1.55
CA LEU A 11 -1.27 13.67 -0.48
C LEU A 11 -1.30 14.87 0.48
N LYS A 12 -2.41 15.62 0.48
CA LYS A 12 -2.68 16.54 1.59
C LYS A 12 -2.42 15.70 2.83
N ARG A 13 -1.44 16.10 3.65
CA ARG A 13 -1.29 15.54 4.99
C ARG A 13 -2.51 16.00 5.78
N ASP A 14 -3.68 15.50 5.42
CA ASP A 14 -4.76 15.34 6.36
C ASP A 14 -4.11 14.53 7.48
N ALA A 15 -4.03 15.13 8.66
CA ALA A 15 -3.35 14.54 9.81
C ALA A 15 -3.91 13.16 10.17
N ASN A 16 -5.04 12.79 9.57
CA ASN A 16 -5.70 11.51 9.71
C ASN A 16 -5.27 10.46 8.67
N MET A 17 -4.60 10.80 7.56
CA MET A 17 -4.19 9.79 6.57
C MET A 17 -2.97 9.01 7.05
N CYS A 18 -2.95 7.70 6.81
CA CYS A 18 -1.85 6.82 7.15
C CYS A 18 -1.36 6.06 5.94
N ILE A 19 -0.04 5.98 5.77
CA ILE A 19 0.59 5.29 4.67
C ILE A 19 1.37 4.13 5.27
N VAL A 20 1.02 2.91 4.88
CA VAL A 20 1.68 1.69 5.30
C VAL A 20 2.55 1.19 4.16
N ASN A 21 3.83 1.00 4.44
CA ASN A 21 4.77 0.38 3.51
C ASN A 21 4.88 -1.11 3.82
N ILE A 22 4.64 -1.95 2.83
CA ILE A 22 4.71 -3.39 2.92
C ILE A 22 5.96 -3.82 2.16
N SER A 23 6.83 -4.57 2.83
CA SER A 23 8.05 -5.13 2.25
C SER A 23 8.03 -6.65 2.33
N ASN A 24 8.95 -7.31 1.61
CA ASN A 24 9.06 -8.76 1.57
C ASN A 24 7.85 -9.44 0.89
N LEU A 25 7.29 -8.79 -0.13
CA LEU A 25 6.26 -9.39 -0.98
C LEU A 25 6.89 -10.42 -1.91
N GLY A 26 6.20 -11.55 -2.10
CA GLY A 26 6.59 -12.53 -3.10
C GLY A 26 6.54 -11.96 -4.52
N PRO A 27 7.38 -12.44 -5.45
CA PRO A 27 7.46 -11.92 -6.82
C PRO A 27 6.18 -12.14 -7.64
N MET A 28 5.26 -12.98 -7.17
CA MET A 28 3.96 -13.20 -7.80
C MET A 28 2.84 -12.32 -7.24
N VAL A 29 3.10 -11.57 -6.15
CA VAL A 29 2.07 -10.72 -5.54
C VAL A 29 1.79 -9.55 -6.47
N THR A 30 0.53 -9.44 -6.88
CA THR A 30 0.03 -8.37 -7.72
C THR A 30 -0.71 -7.32 -6.91
N THR A 31 -1.00 -6.19 -7.54
CA THR A 31 -1.85 -5.17 -6.90
C THR A 31 -3.24 -5.72 -6.59
N THR A 32 -3.78 -6.60 -7.44
CA THR A 32 -5.07 -7.26 -7.22
C THR A 32 -5.08 -8.12 -5.96
N ASP A 33 -4.02 -8.91 -5.73
CA ASP A 33 -3.92 -9.74 -4.52
C ASP A 33 -3.90 -8.89 -3.24
N LEU A 34 -3.21 -7.74 -3.28
CA LEU A 34 -3.22 -6.79 -2.17
C LEU A 34 -4.59 -6.11 -2.01
N GLN A 35 -5.27 -5.79 -3.11
CA GLN A 35 -6.64 -5.25 -3.06
C GLN A 35 -7.61 -6.22 -2.40
N GLU A 36 -7.47 -7.52 -2.68
CA GLU A 36 -8.26 -8.59 -2.04
C GLU A 36 -7.89 -8.76 -0.56
N LEU A 37 -6.59 -8.76 -0.23
CA LEU A 37 -6.11 -8.86 1.15
C LEU A 37 -6.63 -7.71 2.03
N PHE A 38 -6.63 -6.48 1.49
CA PHE A 38 -7.11 -5.30 2.18
C PHE A 38 -8.60 -5.01 1.93
N ALA A 39 -9.34 -5.85 1.18
CA ALA A 39 -10.75 -5.61 0.86
C ALA A 39 -11.65 -5.48 2.09
N GLN A 40 -11.25 -6.11 3.20
CA GLN A 40 -11.96 -6.04 4.48
C GLN A 40 -11.67 -4.75 5.27
N HIS A 41 -10.71 -3.94 4.83
CA HIS A 41 -10.30 -2.71 5.50
C HIS A 41 -10.55 -1.48 4.60
N PRO A 42 -10.95 -0.34 5.18
CA PRO A 42 -11.22 0.88 4.42
C PRO A 42 -9.91 1.58 4.01
N TYR A 43 -9.27 1.12 2.94
CA TYR A 43 -8.13 1.81 2.32
C TYR A 43 -8.58 2.78 1.20
N GLU A 44 -7.75 3.78 0.95
CA GLU A 44 -7.93 4.76 -0.12
C GLU A 44 -7.28 4.32 -1.42
N ASP A 45 -6.07 3.79 -1.35
CA ASP A 45 -5.34 3.30 -2.51
C ASP A 45 -4.31 2.23 -2.13
N VAL A 46 -3.96 1.35 -3.07
CA VAL A 46 -2.91 0.35 -2.91
C VAL A 46 -2.14 0.17 -4.23
N ALA A 47 -0.82 0.12 -4.14
CA ALA A 47 0.04 -0.03 -5.30
C ALA A 47 1.28 -0.88 -4.98
N VAL A 48 1.52 -1.90 -5.81
CA VAL A 48 2.82 -2.60 -5.84
C VAL A 48 3.86 -1.69 -6.48
N GLN A 49 5.04 -1.65 -5.88
CA GLN A 49 6.18 -0.93 -6.41
C GLN A 49 6.94 -1.83 -7.38
N TYR A 50 7.23 -1.29 -8.56
CA TYR A 50 8.00 -1.96 -9.60
C TYR A 50 9.32 -1.23 -9.79
N GLU A 51 10.38 -2.02 -10.00
CA GLU A 51 11.68 -1.53 -10.40
C GLU A 51 11.62 -0.93 -11.83
N PRO A 52 12.62 -0.13 -12.24
CA PRO A 52 12.65 0.51 -13.56
C PRO A 52 12.61 -0.46 -14.75
N ASP A 53 13.00 -1.71 -14.53
CA ASP A 53 12.97 -2.80 -15.51
C ASP A 53 11.58 -3.47 -15.62
N GLY A 54 10.62 -3.07 -14.78
CA GLY A 54 9.28 -3.62 -14.71
C GLY A 54 9.15 -4.85 -13.81
N SER A 55 10.24 -5.29 -13.14
CA SER A 55 10.18 -6.36 -12.15
C SER A 55 9.56 -5.85 -10.83
N PRO A 56 8.80 -6.68 -10.10
CA PRO A 56 8.26 -6.29 -8.81
C PRO A 56 9.40 -6.08 -7.80
N SER A 57 9.41 -4.93 -7.13
CA SER A 57 10.43 -4.55 -6.13
C SER A 57 10.31 -5.39 -4.83
N GLY A 58 9.26 -6.21 -4.71
CA GLY A 58 8.92 -6.91 -3.47
C GLY A 58 8.40 -5.96 -2.39
N THR A 59 7.98 -4.76 -2.78
CA THR A 59 7.41 -3.74 -1.90
C THR A 59 6.09 -3.20 -2.44
N ALA A 60 5.21 -2.74 -1.57
CA ALA A 60 3.95 -2.09 -1.91
C ALA A 60 3.59 -1.02 -0.89
N VAL A 61 2.72 -0.11 -1.31
CA VAL A 61 2.22 0.96 -0.46
C VAL A 61 0.72 0.86 -0.38
N VAL A 62 0.17 0.97 0.82
CA VAL A 62 -1.26 1.10 1.07
C VAL A 62 -1.51 2.44 1.75
N ILE A 63 -2.49 3.18 1.25
CA ILE A 63 -2.90 4.48 1.77
C ILE A 63 -4.24 4.29 2.45
N PHE A 64 -4.35 4.68 3.70
CA PHE A 64 -5.57 4.66 4.49
C PHE A 64 -6.07 6.08 4.73
N LYS A 65 -7.40 6.25 4.69
CA LYS A 65 -8.06 7.52 5.01
C LYS A 65 -7.92 7.89 6.48
N ARG A 66 -7.81 6.89 7.36
CA ARG A 66 -7.66 7.09 8.81
C ARG A 66 -6.43 6.39 9.35
N PHE A 67 -5.83 7.00 10.36
CA PHE A 67 -4.63 6.50 11.01
C PHE A 67 -4.89 5.25 11.85
N GLU A 68 -6.07 5.17 12.46
CA GLU A 68 -6.51 4.01 13.23
C GLU A 68 -6.55 2.75 12.35
N ASP A 69 -7.10 2.85 11.14
CA ASP A 69 -7.20 1.74 10.18
C ASP A 69 -5.81 1.21 9.77
N GLY A 70 -4.84 2.11 9.55
CA GLY A 70 -3.47 1.73 9.20
C GLY A 70 -2.68 1.12 10.38
N ILE A 71 -2.93 1.56 11.62
CA ILE A 71 -2.30 1.01 12.82
C ILE A 71 -2.82 -0.39 13.14
N GLU A 72 -4.10 -0.65 12.94
CA GLU A 72 -4.70 -1.98 13.19
C GLU A 72 -4.01 -3.07 12.35
N ILE A 73 -3.79 -2.77 11.07
CA ILE A 73 -3.08 -3.67 10.14
C ILE A 73 -1.60 -3.81 10.51
N GLY A 74 -0.91 -2.71 10.80
CA GLY A 74 0.51 -2.73 11.14
C GLY A 74 0.84 -3.47 12.45
N ARG A 75 -0.15 -3.63 13.34
CA ARG A 75 0.00 -4.33 14.62
C ARG A 75 -0.22 -5.86 14.54
N GLY A 76 -0.51 -6.41 13.37
CA GLY A 76 -0.64 -7.86 13.18
C GLY A 76 -2.06 -8.39 13.38
N SER A 77 -3.08 -7.54 13.30
CA SER A 77 -4.48 -7.97 13.24
C SER A 77 -4.89 -8.27 11.80
N LEU A 78 -4.17 -9.15 11.11
CA LEU A 78 -4.73 -9.85 9.96
C LEU A 78 -5.57 -11.00 10.52
N PRO A 79 -6.83 -11.19 10.09
CA PRO A 79 -7.63 -12.32 10.56
C PRO A 79 -6.90 -13.64 10.21
N GLU A 80 -6.82 -14.55 11.19
CA GLU A 80 -6.29 -15.91 11.03
C GLU A 80 -7.04 -16.73 9.98
#